data_AF-A0A7J8HWG1-F1
#
_entry.id   AF-A0A7J8HWG1-F1
#
_cell.length_a   1.000
_cell.length_b   1.000
_cell.length_c   1.000
_cell.angle_alpha   90.00
_cell.angle_beta   90.00
_cell.angle_gamma   90.00
#
_symmetry.space_group_name_H-M   'P 1'
#
loop_
_entity.id
_entity.type
_entity.pdbx_description
1 polymer ?
#
loop_
_entity_poly.entity_id
_entity_poly.type
_entity_poly.pdbx_seq_one_letter_code
_entity_poly.pdbx_strand_id
1 'polypeptide(L)'
;MLFISKTPFVFFSYSVIIELVDDHFEGSLRRPFNWKSLAALSRVSVNVSKELMLCYLIKPSTMTDKEMESPECMKRIKVQEVILSRWVSSRERSDQDEL
;
A
#
# COMPACT_ATOMS: atom_id res chain seq x y z
N MET A 1 10.43 2.33 4.00
CA MET A 1 10.10 3.77 3.84
C MET A 1 10.88 4.26 2.63
N LEU A 2 10.24 4.33 1.46
CA LEU A 2 10.89 4.67 0.18
C LEU A 2 10.78 6.18 -0.06
N PHE A 3 11.88 6.83 -0.46
CA PHE A 3 11.92 8.27 -0.71
C PHE A 3 12.60 8.57 -2.04
N ILE A 4 11.93 9.34 -2.89
CA ILE A 4 12.54 10.08 -4.00
C ILE A 4 11.90 11.47 -4.00
N SER A 5 12.62 12.51 -3.55
CA SER A 5 12.23 13.90 -3.82
C SER A 5 13.40 14.88 -3.73
N LYS A 6 13.35 15.90 -4.61
CA LYS A 6 14.29 17.02 -4.77
C LYS A 6 13.96 18.26 -3.91
N THR A 7 13.06 18.17 -2.94
CA THR A 7 12.67 19.32 -2.09
C THR A 7 12.61 18.98 -0.60
N PRO A 8 12.99 19.91 0.30
CA PRO A 8 13.44 19.59 1.67
C PRO A 8 12.33 19.33 2.70
N PHE A 9 11.05 19.50 2.37
CA PHE A 9 9.94 19.34 3.32
C PHE A 9 8.85 18.43 2.77
N VAL A 10 9.15 17.14 2.64
CA VAL A 10 8.13 16.12 2.32
C VAL A 10 7.95 15.24 3.55
N PHE A 11 6.82 15.39 4.23
CA PHE A 11 6.38 14.42 5.23
C PHE A 11 5.96 13.15 4.48
N PHE A 12 6.39 11.98 4.96
CA PHE A 12 5.96 10.71 4.39
C PHE A 12 4.51 10.45 4.78
N SER A 13 3.58 10.71 3.86
CA SER A 13 2.14 10.54 4.08
C SER A 13 1.73 9.07 4.25
N TYR A 14 2.49 8.13 3.68
CA TYR A 14 2.08 6.73 3.58
C TYR A 14 3.01 5.75 4.32
N SER A 15 2.39 4.82 5.05
CA SER A 15 2.96 3.54 5.45
C SER A 15 2.55 2.49 4.41
N VAL A 16 3.52 1.87 3.73
CA VAL A 16 3.25 1.02 2.55
C VAL A 16 3.54 -0.44 2.86
N ILE A 17 2.59 -1.32 2.55
CA ILE A 17 2.75 -2.78 2.53
C ILE A 17 2.78 -3.20 1.06
N ILE A 18 3.82 -3.93 0.65
CA ILE A 18 3.99 -4.39 -0.74
C ILE A 18 3.76 -5.89 -0.79
N GLU A 19 2.96 -6.34 -1.75
CA GLU A 19 2.67 -7.75 -2.00
C GLU A 19 2.83 -8.07 -3.49
N LEU A 20 3.57 -9.12 -3.81
CA LEU A 20 3.68 -9.65 -5.16
C LEU A 20 2.63 -10.76 -5.34
N VAL A 21 1.72 -10.56 -6.28
CA VAL A 21 0.60 -11.47 -6.58
C VAL A 21 0.57 -11.80 -8.07
N ASP A 22 -0.14 -12.85 -8.45
CA ASP A 22 -0.41 -13.17 -9.85
C ASP A 22 -1.68 -12.48 -10.38
N ASP A 23 -2.07 -12.81 -11.62
CA ASP A 23 -3.28 -12.26 -12.27
C ASP A 23 -4.60 -12.62 -11.52
N HIS A 24 -4.59 -13.63 -10.65
CA HIS A 24 -5.73 -14.04 -9.82
C HIS A 24 -5.66 -13.47 -8.40
N PHE A 25 -4.71 -12.56 -8.14
CA PHE A 25 -4.40 -12.02 -6.81
C PHE A 25 -3.97 -13.09 -5.80
N GLU A 26 -3.42 -14.20 -6.29
CA GLU A 26 -2.83 -15.24 -5.45
C GLU A 26 -1.32 -14.98 -5.31
N GLY A 27 -0.85 -14.95 -4.08
CA GLY A 27 0.54 -14.64 -3.76
C GLY A 27 1.03 -15.39 -2.53
N SER A 28 2.34 -15.60 -2.44
CA SER A 28 2.94 -16.16 -1.23
C SER A 28 3.10 -15.05 -0.19
N LEU A 29 2.09 -14.86 0.65
CA LEU A 29 2.21 -14.01 1.83
C LEU A 29 3.32 -14.57 2.74
N ARG A 30 4.44 -13.83 2.90
CA ARG A 30 5.54 -14.21 3.81
C ARG A 30 5.07 -14.41 5.27
N ARG A 31 3.89 -13.90 5.61
CA ARG A 31 3.18 -14.08 6.89
C ARG A 31 1.67 -14.00 6.65
N PRO A 32 0.82 -14.80 7.32
CA PRO A 32 -0.63 -14.68 7.17
C PRO A 32 -1.10 -13.25 7.48
N PHE A 33 -1.47 -12.51 6.44
CA PHE A 33 -2.05 -11.19 6.53
C PHE A 33 -3.55 -11.36 6.77
N ASN A 34 -3.97 -11.14 8.01
CA ASN A 34 -5.34 -11.26 8.44
C ASN A 34 -5.90 -9.91 8.91
N TRP A 35 -7.20 -9.87 9.17
CA TRP A 35 -7.88 -8.67 9.65
C TRP A 35 -7.29 -8.12 10.95
N LYS A 36 -6.79 -8.98 11.86
CA LYS A 36 -6.17 -8.52 13.12
C LYS A 36 -4.86 -7.78 12.84
N SER A 37 -4.01 -8.31 11.96
CA SER A 37 -2.78 -7.61 11.55
C SER A 37 -3.08 -6.32 10.79
N LEU A 38 -4.08 -6.32 9.91
CA LEU A 38 -4.49 -5.11 9.17
C LEU A 38 -4.98 -4.01 10.13
N ALA A 39 -5.84 -4.36 11.09
CA ALA A 39 -6.36 -3.42 12.09
C ALA A 39 -5.23 -2.87 12.98
N ALA A 40 -4.28 -3.71 13.39
CA ALA A 40 -3.13 -3.27 14.17
C ALA A 40 -2.26 -2.27 13.38
N LEU A 41 -2.00 -2.55 12.10
CA LEU A 41 -1.20 -1.69 11.22
C LEU A 41 -1.90 -0.37 10.91
N SER A 42 -3.20 -0.40 10.67
CA SER A 42 -4.04 0.80 10.50
C SER A 42 -3.97 1.67 11.75
N ARG A 43 -4.17 1.09 12.96
CA ARG A 43 -4.09 1.81 14.23
C ARG A 43 -2.73 2.48 14.44
N VAL A 44 -1.64 1.74 14.19
CA VAL A 44 -0.27 2.29 14.35
C VAL A 44 0.00 3.41 13.35
N SER A 45 -0.44 3.27 12.11
CA SER A 45 -0.24 4.29 11.06
C SER A 45 -0.98 5.59 11.39
N VAL A 46 -2.23 5.49 11.85
CA VAL A 46 -3.03 6.64 12.27
C VAL A 46 -2.40 7.36 13.47
N ASN A 47 -1.86 6.63 14.45
CA ASN A 47 -1.19 7.23 15.61
C ASN A 47 0.03 8.10 15.26
N VAL A 48 0.64 7.87 14.09
CA VAL A 48 1.78 8.67 13.60
C VAL A 48 1.37 9.59 12.46
N SER A 49 0.07 9.88 12.31
CA SER A 49 -0.51 10.72 11.26
C SER A 49 -0.10 10.28 9.85
N LYS A 50 -0.05 8.95 9.61
CA LYS A 50 0.19 8.35 8.30
C LYS A 50 -1.02 7.55 7.84
N GLU A 51 -1.22 7.51 6.53
CA GLU A 51 -2.19 6.65 5.89
C GLU A 51 -1.56 5.30 5.56
N LEU A 52 -2.34 4.22 5.65
CA LEU A 52 -1.88 2.88 5.29
C LEU A 52 -2.20 2.62 3.81
N MET A 53 -1.19 2.27 3.02
CA MET A 53 -1.33 1.88 1.61
C MET A 53 -0.94 0.42 1.41
N LEU A 54 -1.84 -0.36 0.83
CA LEU A 54 -1.53 -1.68 0.30
C LEU A 54 -1.16 -1.52 -1.18
N CYS A 55 -0.02 -2.04 -1.57
CA CYS A 55 0.52 -1.96 -2.91
C CYS A 55 0.73 -3.38 -3.45
N TYR A 56 -0.11 -3.78 -4.40
CA TYR A 56 -0.04 -5.06 -5.07
C TYR A 56 0.74 -4.92 -6.37
N LEU A 57 1.86 -5.64 -6.45
CA LEU A 57 2.61 -5.86 -7.67
C LEU A 57 2.04 -7.11 -8.34
N ILE A 58 1.33 -6.91 -9.44
CA ILE A 58 0.67 -7.99 -10.17
C ILE A 58 1.63 -8.48 -11.25
N LYS A 59 2.20 -9.66 -11.03
CA LYS A 59 3.04 -10.39 -11.99
C LYS A 59 2.14 -11.13 -12.98
N PRO A 60 2.23 -10.85 -14.29
CA PRO A 60 1.47 -11.60 -15.26
C PRO A 60 1.91 -13.08 -15.29
N SER A 61 0.96 -14.00 -15.37
CA SER A 61 1.18 -15.46 -15.44
C SER A 61 2.08 -15.89 -16.60
N THR A 62 2.14 -15.10 -17.66
CA THR A 62 3.03 -15.30 -18.82
C THR A 62 4.49 -14.91 -18.59
N MET A 63 4.83 -14.45 -17.39
CA MET A 63 6.16 -13.95 -17.06
C MET A 63 7.02 -15.02 -16.39
N THR A 64 8.20 -15.25 -16.93
CA THR A 64 9.12 -16.28 -16.44
C THR A 64 10.03 -15.76 -15.32
N ASP A 65 10.59 -16.67 -14.53
CA ASP A 65 11.49 -16.29 -13.43
C ASP A 65 12.79 -15.65 -13.93
N LYS A 66 13.25 -16.01 -15.13
CA LYS A 66 14.40 -15.36 -15.78
C LYS A 66 14.14 -13.88 -16.08
N GLU A 67 12.92 -13.53 -16.45
CA GLU A 67 12.56 -12.13 -16.70
C GLU A 67 12.53 -11.31 -15.41
N MET A 68 12.29 -11.94 -14.25
CA MET A 68 12.33 -11.31 -12.92
C MET A 68 13.74 -10.98 -12.44
N GLU A 69 14.79 -11.54 -13.05
CA GLU A 69 16.20 -11.26 -12.70
C GLU A 69 16.66 -9.88 -13.20
N SER A 70 15.93 -9.29 -14.16
CA SER A 70 16.24 -7.99 -14.74
C SER A 70 15.25 -6.92 -14.27
N PRO A 71 15.68 -5.66 -14.06
CA PRO A 71 14.77 -4.55 -13.74
C PRO A 71 13.75 -4.25 -14.86
N GLU A 72 13.98 -4.78 -16.07
CA GLU A 72 13.04 -4.73 -17.19
C GLU A 72 11.69 -5.40 -16.87
N CYS A 73 11.67 -6.30 -15.86
CA CYS A 73 10.46 -6.92 -15.33
C CYS A 73 9.37 -5.89 -14.98
N MET A 74 9.77 -4.72 -14.48
CA MET A 74 8.85 -3.70 -14.00
C MET A 74 7.97 -3.12 -15.12
N LYS A 75 8.38 -3.22 -16.39
CA LYS A 75 7.56 -2.76 -17.53
C LYS A 75 6.31 -3.61 -17.75
N ARG A 76 6.31 -4.86 -17.27
CA ARG A 76 5.20 -5.82 -17.43
C ARG A 76 4.38 -6.00 -16.16
N ILE A 77 4.94 -5.66 -15.00
CA ILE A 77 4.26 -5.72 -13.71
C ILE A 77 3.26 -4.57 -13.62
N LYS A 78 2.02 -4.88 -13.22
CA LYS A 78 1.02 -3.84 -12.91
C LYS A 78 1.07 -3.52 -11.43
N VAL A 79 0.74 -2.28 -11.09
CA VAL A 79 0.65 -1.82 -9.69
C VAL A 79 -0.79 -1.50 -9.38
N GLN A 80 -1.32 -2.07 -8.31
CA GLN A 80 -2.64 -1.76 -7.76
C GLN A 80 -2.46 -1.23 -6.34
N GLU A 81 -2.94 -0.01 -6.11
CA GLU A 81 -2.85 0.67 -4.83
C GLU A 81 -4.22 0.68 -4.16
N VAL A 82 -4.24 0.38 -2.85
CA VAL A 82 -5.42 0.48 -2.00
C VAL A 82 -5.05 1.29 -0.77
N ILE A 83 -5.60 2.50 -0.67
CA ILE A 83 -5.40 3.38 0.48
C ILE A 83 -6.49 3.10 1.51
N LEU A 84 -6.08 2.79 2.74
CA LEU A 84 -6.98 2.61 3.87
C LEU A 84 -7.03 3.90 4.68
N SER A 85 -8.21 4.52 4.65
CA SER A 85 -8.55 5.69 5.46
C SER A 85 -9.62 5.33 6.49
N ARG A 86 -9.66 6.10 7.58
CA ARG A 86 -10.75 6.01 8.57
C ARG A 86 -12.04 6.47 7.89
N TRP A 87 -13.11 5.69 8.03
CA TRP A 87 -14.43 6.19 7.70
C TRP A 87 -14.81 7.27 8.70
N VAL A 88 -15.10 8.47 8.19
CA VAL A 88 -15.60 9.60 8.96
C VAL A 88 -17.08 9.75 8.65
N SER A 89 -17.91 9.72 9.70
CA SER A 89 -19.35 9.92 9.54
C SER A 89 -19.65 11.30 8.97
N SER A 90 -20.80 11.48 8.31
CA SER A 90 -21.19 12.79 7.79
C SER A 90 -21.28 13.84 8.90
N ARG A 91 -21.68 13.44 10.11
CA ARG A 91 -21.78 14.30 11.29
C ARG A 91 -20.42 14.79 11.78
N GLU A 92 -19.45 13.89 11.93
CA GLU A 92 -18.08 14.27 12.30
C GLU A 92 -17.39 15.15 11.25
N ARG A 93 -17.80 15.06 9.97
CA ARG A 93 -17.31 15.94 8.91
C ARG A 93 -17.80 17.38 9.09
N SER A 94 -19.08 17.55 9.43
CA SER A 94 -19.66 18.87 9.71
C SER A 94 -18.97 19.57 10.88
N ASP A 95 -18.66 18.81 11.95
CA ASP A 95 -18.00 19.36 13.14
C ASP A 95 -16.54 19.79 12.91
N GLN A 96 -15.87 19.25 11.87
CA GLN A 96 -14.51 19.65 11.49
C GLN A 96 -14.47 20.89 10.59
N ASP A 97 -15.52 21.14 9.80
CA ASP A 97 -15.60 22.30 8.89
C ASP A 97 -16.03 23.60 9.63
N GLU A 98 -16.62 23.48 10.83
CA GLU A 98 -17.07 24.60 11.67
C GLU A 98 -15.99 25.15 12.64
N LEU A 99 -14.74 24.67 12.54
CA LEU A 99 -13.64 24.95 13.47
C LEU A 99 -12.42 25.54 12.74
#